data_AF-A0A023H2M9-F1
#
_entry.id   AF-A0A023H2M9-F1
#
_cell.length_a   1.000
_cell.length_b   1.000
_cell.length_c   1.000
_cell.angle_alpha   90.00
_cell.angle_beta   90.00
_cell.angle_gamma   90.00
#
_symmetry.space_group_name_H-M   'P 1'
#
loop_
_entity.id
_entity.type
_entity.pdbx_description
1 polymer ?
#
loop_
_entity_poly.entity_id
_entity_poly.type
_entity_poly.pdbx_seq_one_letter_code
_entity_poly.pdbx_strand_id
1 'polypeptide(L)'
;CPFAAHIRKTNPRADIPESAIQPSLILRRGIPFGPEVTPEEEATKVTLCERGLLFVCYQSNLDKGFSFLQHSWANAPNFPPQEPQMPGSDPLIGQSEDNLNGTRIITGAFSGSPGEQTELTQQWILSKGGEYFF
;
A
#
# COMPACT_ATOMS: atom_id res chain seq x y z
N CYS A 1 -5.77 -10.14 11.53
CA CYS A 1 -5.51 -9.15 10.45
C CYS A 1 -4.04 -9.27 10.08
N PRO A 2 -3.67 -9.44 8.81
CA PRO A 2 -2.26 -9.53 8.39
C PRO A 2 -1.49 -8.26 8.73
N PHE A 3 -0.20 -8.37 9.05
CA PHE A 3 0.67 -7.21 9.31
C PHE A 3 0.90 -6.35 8.07
N ALA A 4 0.97 -6.98 6.89
CA ALA A 4 1.06 -6.30 5.60
C ALA A 4 -0.26 -5.68 5.12
N ALA A 5 -1.38 -5.83 5.85
CA ALA A 5 -2.65 -5.27 5.41
C ALA A 5 -2.58 -3.74 5.27
N HIS A 6 -3.14 -3.20 4.18
CA HIS A 6 -2.98 -1.80 3.81
C HIS A 6 -3.29 -0.80 4.94
N ILE A 7 -4.42 -0.98 5.62
CA ILE A 7 -4.82 -0.10 6.74
C ILE A 7 -3.90 -0.23 7.97
N ARG A 8 -3.22 -1.37 8.14
CA ARG A 8 -2.31 -1.64 9.25
C ARG A 8 -0.91 -1.13 8.94
N LYS A 9 -0.47 -1.25 7.68
CA LYS A 9 0.73 -0.59 7.15
C LYS A 9 0.64 0.93 7.24
N THR A 10 -0.50 1.53 6.90
CA THR A 10 -0.68 2.99 6.87
C THR A 10 -1.13 3.60 8.19
N ASN A 11 -1.63 2.78 9.13
CA ASN A 11 -1.90 3.16 10.51
C ASN A 11 -1.75 1.93 11.42
N PRO A 12 -0.56 1.71 12.00
CA PRO A 12 -0.22 0.49 12.77
C PRO A 12 -0.91 0.41 14.14
N ARG A 13 -1.47 1.51 14.64
CA ARG A 13 -2.20 1.58 15.91
C ARG A 13 -1.39 0.98 17.08
N ALA A 14 -1.79 -0.17 17.60
CA ALA A 14 -1.15 -0.80 18.75
C ALA A 14 0.16 -1.53 18.41
N ASP A 15 0.52 -1.64 17.12
CA ASP A 15 1.74 -2.33 16.69
C ASP A 15 3.01 -1.54 17.02
N ILE A 16 2.90 -0.21 17.17
CA ILE A 16 4.01 0.68 17.56
C ILE A 16 3.53 1.76 18.54
N PRO A 17 4.44 2.42 19.27
CA PRO A 17 4.06 3.51 20.17
C PRO A 17 3.35 4.66 19.45
N GLU A 18 2.33 5.25 20.07
CA GLU A 18 1.56 6.35 19.49
C GLU A 18 2.42 7.56 19.09
N SER A 19 3.51 7.81 19.83
CA SER A 19 4.47 8.88 19.51
C SER A 19 5.16 8.70 18.16
N ALA A 20 5.28 7.47 17.65
CA ALA A 20 5.78 7.17 16.31
C ALA A 20 4.69 7.30 15.22
N ILE A 21 3.41 7.30 15.61
CA ILE A 21 2.26 7.35 14.69
C ILE A 21 1.79 8.79 14.48
N GLN A 22 1.65 9.59 15.55
CA GLN A 22 1.07 10.94 15.45
C GLN A 22 1.70 11.82 14.35
N PRO A 23 3.04 11.84 14.15
CA PRO A 23 3.65 12.65 13.10
C PRO A 23 3.33 12.20 11.67
N SER A 24 2.89 10.95 11.48
CA SER A 24 2.62 10.35 10.17
C SER A 24 1.15 10.30 9.78
N LEU A 25 0.26 10.81 10.63
CA LEU A 25 -1.15 10.91 10.31
C LEU A 25 -1.39 11.89 9.16
N ILE A 26 -2.21 11.46 8.19
CA ILE A 26 -2.61 12.24 7.03
C ILE A 26 -4.14 12.32 6.92
N LEU A 27 -4.66 13.47 6.47
CA LEU A 27 -6.06 13.60 6.08
C LEU A 27 -6.21 13.28 4.59
N ARG A 28 -7.00 12.26 4.23
CA ARG A 28 -7.19 11.85 2.83
C ARG A 28 -8.45 12.46 2.22
N ARG A 29 -8.35 13.00 1.01
CA ARG A 29 -9.45 13.59 0.22
C ARG A 29 -9.39 13.14 -1.25
N GLY A 30 -9.04 11.87 -1.47
CA GLY A 30 -9.01 11.31 -2.82
C GLY A 30 -10.41 11.06 -3.40
N ILE A 31 -10.49 10.99 -4.72
CA ILE A 31 -11.72 10.67 -5.48
C ILE A 31 -11.40 9.69 -6.61
N PRO A 32 -12.26 8.68 -6.87
CA PRO A 32 -12.08 7.79 -8.01
C PRO A 32 -12.17 8.54 -9.36
N PHE A 33 -11.53 8.00 -10.40
CA PHE A 33 -11.68 8.47 -11.78
C PHE A 33 -11.79 7.30 -12.76
N GLY A 34 -12.27 7.60 -13.97
CA GLY A 34 -12.46 6.62 -15.03
C GLY A 34 -13.84 5.96 -14.99
N PRO A 35 -14.19 5.17 -16.02
CA PRO A 35 -15.45 4.45 -16.08
C PRO A 35 -15.43 3.21 -15.17
N GLU A 36 -16.61 2.68 -14.86
CA GLU A 36 -16.76 1.35 -14.27
C GLU A 36 -16.16 0.25 -15.16
N VAL A 37 -15.95 -0.93 -14.59
CA VAL A 37 -15.47 -2.10 -15.33
C VAL A 37 -16.54 -2.51 -16.35
N THR A 38 -16.13 -2.65 -17.61
CA THR A 38 -17.03 -3.09 -18.69
C THR A 38 -17.22 -4.62 -18.67
N PRO A 39 -18.31 -5.16 -19.24
CA PRO A 39 -18.49 -6.61 -19.35
C PRO A 39 -17.36 -7.32 -20.11
N GLU A 40 -16.73 -6.64 -21.08
CA GLU A 40 -15.58 -7.18 -21.82
C GLU A 40 -14.34 -7.30 -20.92
N GLU A 41 -14.05 -6.27 -20.13
CA GLU A 41 -12.94 -6.31 -19.16
C GLU A 41 -13.15 -7.38 -18.10
N GLU A 42 -14.39 -7.55 -17.61
CA GLU A 42 -14.74 -8.62 -16.66
C GLU A 42 -14.55 -10.02 -17.29
N ALA A 43 -15.03 -10.22 -18.51
CA ALA A 43 -14.91 -11.49 -19.22
C ALA A 43 -13.45 -11.86 -19.56
N THR A 44 -12.65 -10.86 -19.96
CA THR A 44 -11.25 -11.06 -20.38
C THR A 44 -10.26 -11.03 -19.22
N LYS A 45 -10.67 -10.48 -18.06
CA LYS A 45 -9.80 -10.20 -16.89
C LYS A 45 -8.63 -9.26 -17.24
N VAL A 46 -8.83 -8.38 -18.21
CA VAL A 46 -7.83 -7.41 -18.68
C VAL A 46 -8.41 -6.01 -18.57
N THR A 47 -7.63 -5.06 -18.07
CA THR A 47 -8.00 -3.64 -18.06
C THR A 47 -7.83 -3.03 -19.44
N LEU A 48 -8.90 -2.46 -19.98
CA LEU A 48 -8.96 -1.80 -21.29
C LEU A 48 -9.14 -0.28 -21.15
N CYS A 49 -9.82 0.18 -20.09
CA CYS A 49 -10.01 1.60 -19.80
C CYS A 49 -9.23 2.03 -18.56
N GLU A 50 -8.63 3.22 -18.61
CA GLU A 50 -7.93 3.79 -17.46
C GLU A 50 -8.93 4.19 -16.37
N ARG A 51 -8.64 3.74 -15.14
CA ARG A 51 -9.40 4.05 -13.93
C ARG A 51 -8.50 3.97 -12.72
N GLY A 52 -8.90 4.62 -11.64
CA GLY A 52 -8.13 4.56 -10.41
C GLY A 52 -8.57 5.60 -9.40
N LEU A 53 -7.59 6.10 -8.64
CA LEU A 53 -7.80 7.06 -7.57
C LEU A 53 -6.94 8.30 -7.82
N LEU A 54 -7.58 9.46 -7.87
CA LEU A 54 -6.89 10.73 -7.68
C LEU A 54 -6.61 10.87 -6.19
N PHE A 55 -5.43 10.41 -5.76
CA PHE A 55 -5.05 10.43 -4.36
C PHE A 55 -4.63 11.84 -3.93
N VAL A 56 -5.30 12.38 -2.91
CA VAL A 56 -4.96 13.66 -2.28
C VAL A 56 -4.87 13.43 -0.77
N CYS A 57 -3.81 13.93 -0.16
CA CYS A 57 -3.69 13.96 1.29
C CYS A 57 -3.05 15.23 1.82
N TYR A 58 -3.40 15.57 3.05
CA TYR A 58 -2.92 16.77 3.75
C TYR A 58 -2.15 16.38 4.99
N GLN A 59 -1.03 17.05 5.20
CA GLN A 59 -0.15 16.95 6.35
C GLN A 59 0.58 18.28 6.54
N SER A 60 1.05 18.55 7.76
CA SER A 60 1.89 19.71 8.04
C SER A 60 3.35 19.53 7.63
N ASN A 61 3.79 18.29 7.38
CA ASN A 61 5.16 17.96 7.00
C ASN A 61 5.17 16.72 6.08
N LEU A 62 5.58 16.89 4.82
CA LEU A 62 5.61 15.83 3.80
C LEU A 62 6.56 14.69 4.17
N ASP A 63 7.71 14.99 4.76
CA ASP A 63 8.74 14.01 5.16
C ASP A 63 8.26 13.11 6.30
N LYS A 64 7.24 13.53 7.06
CA LYS A 64 6.67 12.76 8.17
C LYS A 64 5.35 12.10 7.81
N GLY A 65 4.58 12.66 6.88
CA GLY A 65 3.29 12.13 6.41
C GLY A 65 3.44 11.19 5.22
N PHE A 66 2.93 11.61 4.06
CA PHE A 66 2.88 10.79 2.84
C PHE A 66 4.20 10.08 2.49
N SER A 67 5.32 10.81 2.45
CA SER A 67 6.61 10.24 2.02
C SER A 67 7.06 9.14 2.98
N PHE A 68 6.93 9.37 4.29
CA PHE A 68 7.27 8.38 5.30
C PHE A 68 6.38 7.14 5.25
N LEU A 69 5.05 7.33 5.16
CA LEU A 69 4.10 6.23 5.07
C LEU A 69 4.41 5.31 3.88
N GLN A 70 4.71 5.89 2.71
CA GLN A 70 5.03 5.12 1.52
C GLN A 70 6.37 4.39 1.65
N HIS A 71 7.45 5.11 1.98
CA HIS A 71 8.81 4.54 1.96
C HIS A 71 9.09 3.66 3.17
N SER A 72 8.81 4.15 4.38
CA SER A 72 9.24 3.50 5.62
C SER A 72 8.28 2.41 6.08
N TRP A 73 7.01 2.45 5.67
CA TRP A 73 6.01 1.47 6.10
C TRP A 73 5.48 0.60 4.95
N ALA A 74 4.88 1.20 3.93
CA ALA A 74 4.23 0.46 2.85
C ALA A 74 5.23 -0.32 1.99
N ASN A 75 6.35 0.30 1.60
CA ASN A 75 7.39 -0.37 0.80
C ASN A 75 8.23 -1.34 1.64
N ALA A 76 8.46 -1.03 2.92
CA ALA A 76 9.34 -1.78 3.80
C ALA A 76 8.77 -3.17 4.16
N PRO A 77 9.40 -4.28 3.71
CA PRO A 77 8.88 -5.63 3.95
C PRO A 77 9.02 -6.09 5.42
N ASN A 78 9.89 -5.45 6.18
CA ASN A 78 10.19 -5.74 7.58
C ASN A 78 9.38 -4.90 8.58
N PHE A 79 8.42 -4.09 8.10
CA PHE A 79 7.56 -3.27 8.94
C PHE A 79 6.19 -3.94 9.17
N PRO A 80 5.58 -3.88 10.37
CA PRO A 80 6.08 -3.31 11.63
C PRO A 80 7.28 -4.07 12.20
N PRO A 81 8.12 -3.42 13.04
CA PRO A 81 9.31 -4.03 13.59
C PRO A 81 8.98 -5.16 14.57
N GLN A 82 9.95 -6.06 14.79
CA GLN A 82 9.92 -7.10 15.83
C GLN A 82 8.86 -8.20 15.66
N GLU A 83 8.31 -8.36 14.46
CA GLU A 83 7.42 -9.48 14.17
C GLU A 83 8.19 -10.79 13.93
N PRO A 84 7.65 -11.95 14.40
CA PRO A 84 8.31 -13.25 14.28
C PRO A 84 8.44 -13.73 12.83
N GLN A 85 7.66 -13.15 11.93
CA GLN A 85 7.66 -13.43 10.50
C GLN A 85 7.73 -12.10 9.76
N MET A 86 8.48 -12.07 8.65
CA MET A 86 8.56 -10.88 7.81
C MET A 86 7.18 -10.60 7.21
N PRO A 87 6.53 -9.46 7.56
CA PRO A 87 5.18 -9.17 7.09
C PRO A 87 5.06 -9.11 5.58
N GLY A 88 6.08 -8.54 4.92
CA GLY A 88 6.03 -8.18 3.52
C GLY A 88 5.62 -6.73 3.28
N SER A 89 5.63 -6.33 2.02
CA SER A 89 5.23 -4.99 1.59
C SER A 89 3.70 -4.87 1.56
N ASP A 90 3.19 -3.64 1.56
CA ASP A 90 1.77 -3.38 1.36
C ASP A 90 1.31 -3.96 -0.01
N PRO A 91 0.28 -4.82 -0.04
CA PRO A 91 -0.14 -5.48 -1.27
C PRO A 91 -0.73 -4.50 -2.31
N LEU A 92 -1.32 -3.40 -1.87
CA LEU A 92 -1.97 -2.41 -2.72
C LEU A 92 -0.97 -1.36 -3.22
N ILE A 93 -0.34 -0.64 -2.29
CA ILE A 93 0.48 0.54 -2.61
C ILE A 93 1.99 0.31 -2.45
N GLY A 94 2.41 -0.81 -1.87
CA GLY A 94 3.83 -1.09 -1.67
C GLY A 94 4.54 -1.26 -3.01
N GLN A 95 5.68 -0.61 -3.17
CA GLN A 95 6.50 -0.66 -4.39
C GLN A 95 7.85 -1.30 -4.09
N SER A 96 8.33 -2.10 -5.03
CA SER A 96 9.70 -2.62 -5.07
C SER A 96 10.56 -1.72 -5.96
N GLU A 97 11.88 -1.72 -5.77
CA GLU A 97 12.82 -0.93 -6.60
C GLU A 97 12.67 -1.21 -8.09
N ASP A 98 12.33 -2.45 -8.45
CA ASP A 98 11.96 -2.84 -9.81
C ASP A 98 10.44 -2.63 -10.02
N ASN A 99 10.02 -1.37 -10.21
CA ASN A 99 8.63 -0.88 -10.25
C ASN A 99 7.70 -1.54 -11.31
N LEU A 100 8.20 -2.45 -12.14
CA LEU A 100 7.41 -3.10 -13.20
C LEU A 100 7.38 -4.63 -13.08
N ASN A 101 8.43 -5.24 -12.54
CA ASN A 101 8.60 -6.70 -12.47
C ASN A 101 8.99 -7.20 -11.08
N GLY A 102 9.07 -6.33 -10.08
CA GLY A 102 9.50 -6.73 -8.74
C GLY A 102 8.43 -7.54 -8.03
N THR A 103 8.74 -8.82 -7.81
CA THR A 103 7.95 -9.70 -6.97
C THR A 103 7.90 -9.14 -5.55
N ARG A 104 6.69 -8.84 -5.06
CA ARG A 104 6.47 -8.47 -3.66
C ARG A 104 5.97 -9.68 -2.89
N ILE A 105 6.54 -9.94 -1.73
CA ILE A 105 6.12 -11.07 -0.88
C ILE A 105 5.28 -10.52 0.26
N ILE A 106 4.20 -11.23 0.62
CA ILE A 106 3.42 -10.99 1.84
C ILE A 106 3.26 -12.29 2.64
N THR A 107 3.11 -12.16 3.95
CA THR A 107 2.74 -13.26 4.86
C THR A 107 1.43 -12.94 5.59
N GLY A 108 0.83 -13.96 6.21
CA GLY A 108 -0.42 -13.81 6.97
C GLY A 108 -1.69 -13.72 6.12
N ALA A 109 -1.60 -13.92 4.80
CA ALA A 109 -2.76 -13.91 3.88
C ALA A 109 -3.78 -14.99 4.23
N PHE A 110 -3.29 -16.16 4.68
CA PHE A 110 -4.11 -17.29 5.09
C PHE A 110 -4.02 -17.51 6.60
N SER A 111 -5.16 -17.49 7.29
CA SER A 111 -5.19 -17.62 8.76
C SER A 111 -4.74 -19.00 9.26
N GLY A 112 -4.89 -20.05 8.44
CA GLY A 112 -4.46 -21.41 8.77
C GLY A 112 -2.95 -21.64 8.62
N SER A 113 -2.28 -20.78 7.84
CA SER A 113 -0.85 -20.87 7.56
C SER A 113 -0.20 -19.47 7.56
N PRO A 114 -0.15 -18.78 8.71
CA PRO A 114 0.28 -17.37 8.75
C PRO A 114 1.70 -17.11 8.21
N GLY A 115 2.60 -18.10 8.30
CA GLY A 115 3.97 -18.00 7.79
C GLY A 115 4.13 -18.36 6.31
N GLU A 116 3.07 -18.78 5.64
CA GLU A 116 3.10 -19.05 4.21
C GLU A 116 3.30 -17.75 3.43
N GLN A 117 4.31 -17.75 2.56
CA GLN A 117 4.62 -16.62 1.70
C GLN A 117 3.71 -16.64 0.47
N THR A 118 3.10 -15.50 0.17
CA THR A 118 2.35 -15.27 -1.06
C THR A 118 3.11 -14.28 -1.92
N GLU A 119 3.42 -14.69 -3.15
CA GLU A 119 4.06 -13.83 -4.14
C GLU A 119 3.00 -13.00 -4.88
N LEU A 120 3.23 -11.69 -4.92
CA LEU A 120 2.47 -10.72 -5.69
C LEU A 120 3.29 -10.35 -6.91
N THR A 121 2.95 -10.94 -8.04
CA THR A 121 3.66 -10.78 -9.32
C THR A 121 3.17 -9.57 -10.13
N GLN A 122 1.99 -9.05 -9.80
CA GLN A 122 1.40 -7.90 -10.47
C GLN A 122 1.29 -6.71 -9.52
N GLN A 123 1.54 -5.52 -10.05
CA GLN A 123 1.24 -4.27 -9.39
C GLN A 123 -0.16 -3.79 -9.79
N TRP A 124 -1.09 -3.80 -8.84
CA TRP A 124 -2.48 -3.42 -9.07
C TRP A 124 -2.71 -1.90 -9.09
N ILE A 125 -1.81 -1.12 -8.47
CA ILE A 125 -1.86 0.33 -8.45
C ILE A 125 -0.59 0.88 -9.09
N LEU A 126 -0.74 1.45 -10.28
CA LEU A 126 0.34 2.06 -11.05
C LEU A 126 0.33 3.57 -10.86
N SER A 127 1.39 4.13 -10.30
CA SER A 127 1.56 5.59 -10.21
C SER A 127 1.84 6.16 -11.61
N LYS A 128 1.02 7.13 -12.05
CA LYS A 128 1.16 7.80 -13.35
C LYS A 128 1.69 9.24 -13.24
N GLY A 129 2.07 9.66 -12.03
CA GLY A 129 2.54 11.00 -11.74
C GLY A 129 1.88 11.59 -10.50
N GLY A 130 2.38 12.75 -10.08
CA GLY A 130 1.91 13.49 -8.91
C GLY A 130 2.83 14.67 -8.64
N GLU A 131 2.42 15.56 -7.73
CA GLU A 131 3.19 16.74 -7.33
C GLU A 131 2.88 17.11 -5.87
N TYR A 132 3.80 17.83 -5.24
CA TYR A 132 3.63 18.42 -3.91
C TYR A 132 3.22 19.89 -4.00
N PHE A 133 2.17 20.24 -3.24
CA PHE A 133 1.61 21.60 -3.20
C PHE A 133 1.57 22.11 -1.75
N PHE A 134 1.47 23.43 -1.59
CA PHE A 134 1.24 24.12 -0.33
C PHE A 134 -0.05 24.95 -0.39
#